data_AF-A0A7C2W9Y6-F1
#
_entry.id   AF-A0A7C2W9Y6-F1
#
_cell.length_a   1.000
_cell.length_b   1.000
_cell.length_c   1.000
_cell.angle_alpha   90.00
_cell.angle_beta   90.00
_cell.angle_gamma   90.00
#
_symmetry.space_group_name_H-M   'P 1'
#
loop_
_entity.id
_entity.type
_entity.pdbx_description
1 polymer ?
#
loop_
_entity_poly.entity_id
_entity_poly.type
_entity_poly.pdbx_seq_one_letter_code
_entity_poly.pdbx_strand_id
1 'polypeptide(L)'
;MHLRYLGEQGILVMMRHDLGIILVLDTAEDVGRLLGRPLTAEEAALLAEGGMLAWDGEEGGERALVYDEREVRLRALAVRIYPGWRHSHNGVMLAATAERLGLPVSDGGLLFTGIPDTEAQAARQAVLDAGLDPSQIQIYERSELLVPQALFAGAAGLMLVVLLGSIALSRAQVATMRRYLGSLIAVGLSPGWARQVVMAQNAFLLAVSTILALVMAIPTVVITAWRMPGFVLSLPWPAIGMAIAACYLAVLLATVLACRELRASDRSAL
;
A
#
# COMPACT_ATOMS: atom_id res chain seq x y z
N MET A 1 -19.98 -21.39 -14.53
CA MET A 1 -18.95 -22.33 -14.04
C MET A 1 -19.20 -22.55 -12.56
N HIS A 2 -19.22 -23.80 -12.09
CA HIS A 2 -19.35 -24.08 -10.66
C HIS A 2 -17.99 -23.89 -9.99
N LEU A 3 -17.91 -22.98 -9.01
CA LEU A 3 -16.74 -22.90 -8.15
C LEU A 3 -16.96 -23.86 -7.01
N ARG A 4 -16.01 -24.77 -6.84
CA ARG A 4 -15.88 -25.55 -5.61
C ARG A 4 -14.57 -25.17 -4.94
N TYR A 5 -14.53 -25.31 -3.62
CA TYR A 5 -13.39 -24.94 -2.82
C TYR A 5 -12.89 -26.15 -2.04
N LEU A 6 -11.57 -26.24 -1.89
CA LEU A 6 -10.96 -27.12 -0.91
C LEU A 6 -10.88 -26.36 0.42
N GLY A 7 -11.62 -26.78 1.46
CA GLY A 7 -11.36 -26.38 2.85
C GLY A 7 -12.35 -25.47 3.60
N GLU A 8 -13.61 -25.30 3.18
CA GLU A 8 -14.53 -24.40 3.93
C GLU A 8 -14.99 -24.96 5.30
N GLN A 9 -14.87 -26.26 5.54
CA GLN A 9 -15.23 -26.88 6.84
C GLN A 9 -14.06 -27.56 7.57
N GLY A 10 -12.84 -27.42 7.04
CA GLY A 10 -11.64 -28.00 7.63
C GLY A 10 -10.42 -27.31 7.05
N ILE A 11 -9.64 -26.67 7.92
CA ILE A 11 -8.43 -25.95 7.56
C ILE A 11 -7.46 -26.94 6.90
N LEU A 12 -7.24 -26.82 5.59
CA LEU A 12 -6.10 -27.44 4.92
C LEU A 12 -4.87 -26.61 5.25
N VAL A 13 -4.09 -27.08 6.22
CA VAL A 13 -2.80 -26.46 6.58
C VAL A 13 -1.70 -27.21 5.86
N MET A 14 -1.30 -26.75 4.66
CA MET A 14 -0.09 -27.24 4.00
C MET A 14 1.16 -26.86 4.79
N MET A 15 1.87 -27.85 5.35
CA MET A 15 3.15 -27.63 5.99
C MET A 15 4.24 -27.31 4.95
N ARG A 16 4.37 -26.02 4.59
CA ARG A 16 5.66 -25.30 4.73
C ARG A 16 5.57 -23.80 4.53
N HIS A 17 4.54 -23.25 3.89
CA HIS A 17 4.15 -21.83 3.89
C HIS A 17 2.68 -21.77 3.41
N ASP A 18 1.88 -20.84 3.96
CA ASP A 18 0.42 -20.70 3.73
C ASP A 18 0.03 -20.75 2.24
N LEU A 19 -0.37 -21.93 1.77
CA LEU A 19 -1.18 -22.05 0.57
C LEU A 19 -2.63 -21.79 1.01
N GLY A 20 -3.13 -20.59 0.71
CA GLY A 20 -4.53 -20.22 0.84
C GLY A 20 -5.46 -21.14 0.02
N ILE A 21 -6.74 -20.81 -0.02
CA ILE A 21 -7.80 -21.67 -0.59
C ILE A 21 -7.44 -22.11 -2.03
N ILE A 22 -7.58 -23.41 -2.31
CA ILE A 22 -7.39 -23.94 -3.67
C ILE A 22 -8.77 -24.08 -4.34
N LEU A 23 -8.86 -23.54 -5.55
CA LEU A 23 -10.04 -23.65 -6.39
C LEU A 23 -10.14 -25.06 -6.99
N VAL A 24 -11.35 -25.60 -7.01
CA VAL A 24 -11.65 -26.89 -7.62
C VAL A 24 -12.66 -26.66 -8.73
N LEU A 25 -12.28 -26.97 -9.97
CA LEU A 25 -13.12 -26.79 -11.15
C LEU A 25 -13.39 -28.12 -11.84
N ASP A 26 -14.55 -28.24 -12.48
CA ASP A 26 -14.96 -29.50 -13.09
C ASP A 26 -14.14 -29.85 -14.34
N THR A 27 -13.79 -28.83 -15.15
CA THR A 27 -13.15 -29.04 -16.46
C THR A 27 -11.91 -28.16 -16.68
N ALA A 28 -11.02 -28.62 -17.56
CA ALA A 28 -9.86 -27.82 -17.99
C ALA A 28 -10.29 -26.56 -18.77
N GLU A 29 -11.43 -26.60 -19.45
CA GLU A 29 -11.98 -25.43 -20.15
C GLU A 29 -12.38 -24.32 -19.16
N ASP A 30 -12.99 -24.71 -18.04
CA ASP A 30 -13.35 -23.81 -16.94
C ASP A 30 -12.11 -23.14 -16.32
N VAL A 31 -11.01 -23.87 -16.19
CA VAL A 31 -9.71 -23.28 -15.78
C VAL A 31 -9.24 -22.24 -16.80
N GLY A 32 -9.39 -22.51 -18.10
CA GLY A 32 -9.07 -21.53 -19.14
C GLY A 32 -9.93 -20.26 -19.05
N ARG A 33 -11.23 -20.40 -18.76
CA ARG A 33 -12.13 -19.26 -18.53
C ARG A 33 -11.72 -18.44 -17.31
N LEU A 34 -11.33 -19.10 -16.22
CA LEU A 34 -10.81 -18.44 -15.02
C LEU A 34 -9.53 -17.64 -15.30
N LEU A 35 -8.61 -18.21 -16.07
CA LEU A 35 -7.37 -17.54 -16.48
C LEU A 35 -7.59 -16.44 -17.53
N GLY A 36 -8.79 -16.37 -18.14
CA GLY A 36 -9.10 -15.46 -19.23
C GLY A 36 -8.37 -15.80 -20.54
N ARG A 37 -7.83 -17.02 -20.67
CA ARG A 37 -7.08 -17.48 -21.85
C ARG A 37 -7.17 -18.99 -21.99
N PRO A 38 -7.01 -19.56 -23.21
CA PRO A 38 -6.85 -21.00 -23.36
C PRO A 38 -5.63 -21.50 -22.58
N LEU A 39 -5.74 -22.72 -22.05
CA LEU A 39 -4.63 -23.42 -21.41
C LEU A 39 -3.56 -23.77 -22.43
N THR A 40 -2.30 -23.74 -22.02
CA THR A 40 -1.21 -24.32 -22.81
C THR A 40 -1.30 -25.84 -22.81
N ALA A 41 -0.65 -26.50 -23.78
CA ALA A 41 -0.62 -27.96 -23.84
C ALA A 41 -0.04 -28.59 -22.56
N GLU A 42 0.97 -27.94 -21.97
CA GLU A 42 1.60 -28.38 -20.72
C GLU A 42 0.66 -28.22 -19.51
N GLU A 43 -0.05 -27.09 -19.41
CA GLU A 43 -1.04 -26.84 -18.35
C GLU A 43 -2.19 -27.86 -18.41
N ALA A 44 -2.70 -28.12 -19.62
CA ALA A 44 -3.78 -29.07 -19.83
C ALA A 44 -3.36 -30.52 -19.54
N ALA A 45 -2.16 -30.92 -19.96
CA ALA A 45 -1.61 -32.24 -19.66
C ALA A 45 -1.42 -32.44 -18.16
N LEU A 46 -0.84 -31.45 -17.47
CA LEU A 46 -0.63 -31.50 -16.03
C LEU A 46 -1.95 -31.68 -15.27
N LEU A 47 -2.99 -30.90 -15.61
CA LEU A 47 -4.30 -31.02 -14.96
C LEU A 47 -4.94 -32.39 -15.22
N ALA A 48 -4.81 -32.93 -16.43
CA ALA A 48 -5.30 -34.26 -16.78
C ALA A 48 -4.57 -35.38 -16.01
N GLU A 49 -3.26 -35.23 -15.77
CA GLU A 49 -2.44 -36.16 -14.99
C GLU A 49 -2.75 -36.10 -13.48
N GLY A 50 -3.44 -35.06 -13.00
CA GLY A 50 -3.73 -34.87 -11.58
C GLY A 50 -2.84 -33.87 -10.85
N GLY A 51 -2.12 -33.03 -11.59
CA GLY A 51 -1.41 -31.90 -11.03
C GLY A 51 -2.34 -30.72 -10.73
N MET A 52 -1.71 -29.60 -10.34
CA MET A 52 -2.39 -28.34 -10.06
C MET A 52 -1.68 -27.18 -10.75
N LEU A 53 -2.40 -26.09 -10.99
CA LEU A 53 -1.80 -24.81 -11.37
C LEU A 53 -1.74 -23.93 -10.11
N ALA A 54 -0.58 -23.36 -9.81
CA ALA A 54 -0.34 -22.56 -8.61
C ALA A 54 0.04 -21.13 -8.98
N TRP A 55 -0.35 -20.16 -8.15
CA TRP A 55 0.05 -18.75 -8.28
C TRP A 55 0.45 -18.12 -6.95
N ASP A 56 0.89 -18.99 -6.03
CA ASP A 56 1.46 -18.74 -4.71
C ASP A 56 2.74 -17.89 -4.71
N GLY A 57 3.35 -17.67 -5.87
CA GLY A 57 4.57 -16.86 -6.02
C GLY A 57 5.86 -17.68 -6.01
N GLU A 58 5.75 -19.00 -5.85
CA GLU A 58 6.87 -19.92 -6.03
C GLU A 58 6.95 -20.38 -7.49
N GLU A 59 8.16 -20.76 -7.93
CA GLU A 59 8.33 -21.42 -9.22
C GLU A 59 7.74 -22.84 -9.18
N GLY A 60 7.42 -23.40 -10.34
CA GLY A 60 6.80 -24.73 -10.45
C GLY A 60 7.60 -25.83 -9.74
N GLY A 61 6.96 -26.94 -9.40
CA GLY A 61 7.58 -28.03 -8.64
C GLY A 61 6.56 -28.92 -7.94
N GLU A 62 7.01 -29.74 -7.00
CA GLU A 62 6.07 -30.47 -6.13
C GLU A 62 5.47 -29.54 -5.06
N ARG A 63 4.19 -29.75 -4.75
CA ARG A 63 3.45 -29.12 -3.66
C ARG A 63 2.84 -30.20 -2.79
N ALA A 64 3.00 -30.05 -1.47
CA ALA A 64 2.53 -31.02 -0.49
C ALA A 64 1.24 -30.54 0.17
N LEU A 65 0.09 -31.07 -0.27
CA LEU A 65 -1.23 -30.79 0.30
C LEU A 65 -1.34 -31.54 1.62
N VAL A 66 -1.63 -30.84 2.72
CA VAL A 66 -1.83 -31.50 4.01
C VAL A 66 -3.27 -31.32 4.42
N TYR A 67 -3.97 -32.45 4.56
CA TYR A 67 -5.35 -32.55 4.97
C TYR A 67 -5.50 -33.64 6.03
N ASP A 68 -6.07 -33.33 7.20
CA ASP A 68 -6.39 -34.32 8.24
C ASP A 68 -5.20 -35.27 8.54
N GLU A 69 -4.02 -34.67 8.77
CA GLU A 69 -2.72 -35.35 8.99
C GLU A 69 -2.17 -36.18 7.82
N ARG A 70 -2.85 -36.20 6.66
CA ARG A 70 -2.37 -36.82 5.42
C ARG A 70 -1.69 -35.81 4.53
N GLU A 71 -0.46 -36.14 4.11
CA GLU A 71 0.28 -35.37 3.11
C GLU A 71 0.09 -36.00 1.72
N VAL A 72 -0.38 -35.20 0.76
CA VAL A 72 -0.56 -35.58 -0.63
C VAL A 72 0.33 -34.68 -1.49
N ARG A 73 1.32 -35.28 -2.16
CA ARG A 73 2.22 -34.54 -3.05
C ARG A 73 1.68 -34.51 -4.46
N LEU A 74 1.61 -33.31 -5.03
CA LEU A 74 1.17 -33.05 -6.38
C LEU A 74 2.23 -32.26 -7.15
N ARG A 75 2.32 -32.52 -8.44
CA ARG A 75 3.07 -31.64 -9.34
C ARG A 75 2.27 -30.36 -9.59
N ALA A 76 2.91 -29.22 -9.42
CA ALA A 76 2.34 -27.90 -9.62
C ALA A 76 3.13 -27.10 -10.65
N LEU A 77 2.41 -26.39 -11.53
CA LEU A 77 3.00 -25.43 -12.45
C LEU A 77 2.64 -24.02 -12.03
N ALA A 78 3.63 -23.14 -11.96
CA ALA A 78 3.43 -21.74 -11.65
C ALA A 78 2.77 -21.01 -12.84
N VAL A 79 1.64 -20.37 -12.60
CA VAL A 79 0.87 -19.64 -13.61
C VAL A 79 0.65 -18.20 -13.17
N ARG A 80 0.67 -17.28 -14.12
CA ARG A 80 0.25 -15.89 -13.89
C ARG A 80 -1.26 -15.79 -14.01
N ILE A 81 -1.91 -15.48 -12.89
CA ILE A 81 -3.32 -15.12 -12.84
C ILE A 81 -3.47 -13.61 -12.69
N TYR A 82 -4.66 -13.11 -13.01
CA TYR A 82 -5.03 -11.74 -12.74
C TYR A 82 -4.92 -11.43 -11.22
N PRO A 83 -4.30 -10.30 -10.81
CA PRO A 83 -3.95 -10.01 -9.40
C PRO A 83 -5.10 -10.08 -8.38
N GLY A 84 -6.34 -9.88 -8.82
CA GLY A 84 -7.54 -9.96 -7.97
C GLY A 84 -7.80 -11.35 -7.40
N TRP A 85 -7.48 -12.42 -8.14
CA TRP A 85 -7.64 -13.80 -7.68
C TRP A 85 -6.57 -14.21 -6.67
N ARG A 86 -5.42 -13.57 -6.73
CA ARG A 86 -4.24 -13.85 -5.91
C ARG A 86 -4.41 -13.53 -4.42
N HIS A 87 -5.42 -12.74 -4.06
CA HIS A 87 -5.63 -12.32 -2.68
C HIS A 87 -6.40 -13.35 -1.84
N SER A 88 -7.15 -14.25 -2.48
CA SER A 88 -8.04 -15.21 -1.79
C SER A 88 -7.73 -16.67 -2.10
N HIS A 89 -7.03 -16.93 -3.19
CA HIS A 89 -6.74 -18.30 -3.65
C HIS A 89 -5.30 -18.40 -4.09
N ASN A 90 -4.71 -19.59 -3.96
CA ASN A 90 -3.31 -19.82 -4.32
C ASN A 90 -3.10 -20.85 -5.44
N GLY A 91 -4.16 -21.48 -5.92
CA GLY A 91 -4.08 -22.39 -7.06
C GLY A 91 -5.44 -22.94 -7.49
N VAL A 92 -5.41 -23.77 -8.52
CA VAL A 92 -6.56 -24.52 -9.03
C VAL A 92 -6.19 -25.96 -9.37
N MET A 93 -7.12 -26.87 -9.10
CA MET A 93 -7.07 -28.27 -9.53
C MET A 93 -8.42 -28.71 -10.10
N LEU A 94 -8.45 -29.87 -10.76
CA LEU A 94 -9.70 -30.46 -11.24
C LEU A 94 -10.45 -31.21 -10.14
N ALA A 95 -11.79 -31.18 -10.19
CA ALA A 95 -12.66 -31.94 -9.29
C ALA A 95 -12.34 -33.44 -9.32
N ALA A 96 -12.13 -34.00 -10.52
CA ALA A 96 -11.74 -35.40 -10.69
C ALA A 96 -10.43 -35.75 -9.97
N THR A 97 -9.49 -34.80 -9.87
CA THR A 97 -8.23 -34.97 -9.14
C THR A 97 -8.49 -34.97 -7.63
N ALA A 98 -9.28 -34.02 -7.14
CA ALA A 98 -9.64 -33.95 -5.72
C ALA A 98 -10.39 -35.22 -5.26
N GLU A 99 -11.36 -35.68 -6.04
CA GLU A 99 -12.12 -36.90 -5.78
C GLU A 99 -11.23 -38.16 -5.76
N ARG A 100 -10.33 -38.29 -6.74
CA ARG A 100 -9.37 -39.41 -6.80
C ARG A 100 -8.44 -39.46 -5.60
N LEU A 101 -8.08 -38.29 -5.06
CA LEU A 101 -7.22 -38.16 -3.89
C LEU A 101 -7.99 -38.22 -2.56
N GLY A 102 -9.32 -38.34 -2.60
CA GLY A 102 -10.18 -38.35 -1.42
C GLY A 102 -10.14 -37.04 -0.63
N LEU A 103 -9.88 -35.93 -1.31
CA LEU A 103 -9.84 -34.60 -0.70
C LEU A 103 -11.25 -34.06 -0.48
N PRO A 104 -11.53 -33.36 0.63
CA PRO A 104 -12.84 -32.77 0.84
C PRO A 104 -13.03 -31.58 -0.10
N VAL A 105 -14.13 -31.61 -0.84
CA VAL A 105 -14.54 -30.51 -1.70
C VAL A 105 -15.81 -29.92 -1.11
N SER A 106 -15.80 -28.62 -0.87
CA SER A 106 -16.96 -27.84 -0.42
C SER A 106 -17.59 -27.15 -1.62
N ASP A 107 -18.91 -27.16 -1.69
CA ASP A 107 -19.63 -26.42 -2.72
C ASP A 107 -19.47 -24.91 -2.48
N GLY A 108 -19.14 -24.20 -3.55
CA GLY A 108 -18.95 -22.76 -3.54
C GLY A 108 -20.05 -22.01 -4.27
N GLY A 109 -19.67 -20.88 -4.86
CA GLY A 109 -20.56 -20.04 -5.66
C GLY A 109 -20.63 -20.43 -7.14
N LEU A 110 -21.56 -19.80 -7.85
CA LEU A 110 -21.59 -19.81 -9.31
C LEU A 110 -20.76 -18.65 -9.85
N LEU A 111 -19.72 -18.95 -10.64
CA LEU A 111 -18.98 -17.93 -11.37
C LEU A 111 -19.53 -17.75 -12.77
N PHE A 112 -19.83 -16.50 -13.09
CA PHE A 112 -20.14 -16.06 -14.44
C PHE A 112 -19.01 -15.16 -14.94
N THR A 113 -18.50 -15.47 -16.14
CA THR A 113 -17.41 -14.74 -16.80
C THR A 113 -17.91 -14.10 -18.08
N GLY A 114 -17.34 -12.96 -18.48
CA GLY A 114 -17.71 -12.28 -19.73
C GLY A 114 -19.04 -11.51 -19.68
N ILE A 115 -19.56 -11.24 -18.47
CA ILE A 115 -20.73 -10.38 -18.28
C ILE A 115 -20.28 -8.91 -18.34
N PRO A 116 -20.94 -8.05 -19.13
CA PRO A 116 -20.71 -6.61 -19.11
C PRO A 116 -20.98 -6.00 -17.73
N ASP A 117 -20.17 -5.03 -17.30
CA ASP A 117 -20.30 -4.40 -15.98
C ASP A 117 -21.72 -3.87 -15.70
N THR A 118 -22.39 -3.34 -16.73
CA THR A 118 -23.78 -2.84 -16.63
C THR A 118 -24.77 -3.94 -16.27
N GLU A 119 -24.59 -5.14 -16.82
CA GLU A 119 -25.46 -6.29 -16.54
C GLU A 119 -25.16 -6.88 -15.17
N ALA A 120 -23.88 -6.93 -14.78
CA ALA A 120 -23.48 -7.37 -13.44
C ALA A 120 -24.08 -6.46 -12.35
N GLN A 121 -24.02 -5.14 -12.54
CA GLN A 121 -24.63 -4.17 -11.63
C GLN A 121 -26.17 -4.26 -11.62
N ALA A 122 -26.79 -4.45 -12.79
CA ALA A 122 -28.24 -4.68 -12.88
C ALA A 122 -28.68 -5.95 -12.13
N ALA A 123 -27.89 -7.03 -12.19
CA ALA A 123 -28.17 -8.25 -11.44
C ALA A 123 -28.10 -8.03 -9.93
N ARG A 124 -27.10 -7.30 -9.44
CA ARG A 124 -27.00 -6.92 -8.02
C ARG A 124 -28.17 -6.04 -7.58
N GLN A 125 -28.57 -5.08 -8.42
CA GLN A 125 -29.73 -4.23 -8.15
C GLN A 125 -31.04 -5.05 -8.12
N ALA A 126 -31.21 -6.02 -9.02
CA ALA A 126 -32.38 -6.89 -9.02
C ALA A 126 -32.48 -7.75 -7.75
N VAL A 127 -31.36 -8.21 -7.20
CA VAL A 127 -31.31 -8.92 -5.90
C VAL A 127 -31.72 -8.00 -4.75
N LEU A 128 -31.22 -6.76 -4.74
CA LEU A 128 -31.63 -5.74 -3.78
C LEU A 128 -33.13 -5.44 -3.86
N ASP A 129 -33.66 -5.24 -5.06
CA ASP A 129 -35.06 -4.92 -5.31
C ASP A 129 -35.98 -6.10 -4.93
N ALA A 130 -35.48 -7.33 -5.02
CA ALA A 130 -36.16 -8.53 -4.54
C ALA A 130 -36.11 -8.72 -3.01
N GLY A 131 -35.46 -7.82 -2.27
CA GLY A 131 -35.30 -7.91 -0.82
C GLY A 131 -34.32 -8.99 -0.36
N LEU A 132 -33.46 -9.48 -1.26
CA LEU A 132 -32.41 -10.43 -0.95
C LEU A 132 -31.12 -9.70 -0.57
N ASP A 133 -30.23 -10.41 0.12
CA ASP A 133 -28.94 -9.84 0.55
C ASP A 133 -28.04 -9.60 -0.68
N PRO A 134 -27.60 -8.36 -0.95
CA PRO A 134 -26.69 -8.04 -2.06
C PRO A 134 -25.34 -8.74 -1.96
N SER A 135 -24.95 -9.22 -0.77
CA SER A 135 -23.71 -9.98 -0.58
C SER A 135 -23.70 -11.33 -1.33
N GLN A 136 -24.88 -11.82 -1.72
CA GLN A 136 -25.05 -13.05 -2.51
C GLN A 136 -24.52 -12.92 -3.95
N ILE A 137 -24.41 -11.69 -4.48
CA ILE A 137 -23.79 -11.41 -5.77
C ILE A 137 -22.52 -10.59 -5.54
N GLN A 138 -21.38 -11.24 -5.68
CA GLN A 138 -20.09 -10.56 -5.70
C GLN A 138 -19.70 -10.24 -7.13
N ILE A 139 -19.64 -8.96 -7.45
CA ILE A 139 -19.11 -8.46 -8.72
C ILE A 139 -17.61 -8.24 -8.53
N TYR A 140 -16.81 -8.77 -9.45
CA TYR A 140 -15.40 -8.46 -9.48
C TYR A 140 -15.21 -6.96 -9.77
N GLU A 141 -14.69 -6.21 -8.80
CA GLU A 141 -14.36 -4.80 -8.97
C GLU A 141 -12.83 -4.66 -9.03
N ARG A 142 -12.32 -4.02 -10.07
CA ARG A 142 -10.91 -3.63 -10.12
C ARG A 142 -10.72 -2.58 -9.04
N SER A 143 -10.27 -3.01 -7.87
CA SER A 143 -9.90 -2.12 -6.78
C SER A 143 -8.66 -1.32 -7.20
N GLU A 144 -8.87 -0.28 -8.00
CA GLU A 144 -7.94 0.83 -8.05
C GLU A 144 -7.88 1.37 -6.63
N LEU A 145 -6.70 1.34 -6.00
CA LEU A 145 -6.48 1.95 -4.70
C LEU A 145 -6.72 3.46 -4.83
N LEU A 146 -7.98 3.88 -4.78
CA LEU A 146 -8.35 5.29 -4.65
C LEU A 146 -7.93 5.69 -3.23
N VAL A 147 -6.73 6.24 -3.11
CA VAL A 147 -6.29 6.92 -1.89
C VAL A 147 -7.32 8.02 -1.60
N PRO A 148 -8.08 7.95 -0.48
CA PRO A 148 -9.14 8.91 -0.22
C PRO A 148 -8.62 10.35 -0.29
N GLN A 149 -9.31 11.21 -1.03
CA GLN A 149 -8.94 12.62 -1.18
C GLN A 149 -8.81 13.34 0.18
N ALA A 150 -9.52 12.84 1.20
CA ALA A 150 -9.40 13.28 2.59
C ALA A 150 -7.97 13.18 3.15
N LEU A 151 -7.18 12.17 2.74
CA LEU A 151 -5.79 12.02 3.18
C LEU A 151 -4.90 13.11 2.57
N PHE A 152 -5.11 13.46 1.29
CA PHE A 152 -4.40 14.58 0.67
C PHE A 152 -4.81 15.92 1.27
N ALA A 153 -6.10 16.13 1.54
CA ALA A 153 -6.59 17.33 2.20
C ALA A 153 -6.03 17.46 3.64
N GLY A 154 -5.97 16.35 4.38
CA GLY A 154 -5.37 16.29 5.71
C GLY A 154 -3.87 16.59 5.68
N ALA A 155 -3.13 15.99 4.74
CA ALA A 155 -1.70 16.25 4.56
C ALA A 155 -1.43 17.72 4.19
N ALA A 156 -2.23 18.30 3.28
CA ALA A 156 -2.14 19.70 2.91
C ALA A 156 -2.46 20.64 4.09
N GLY A 157 -3.48 20.31 4.89
CA GLY A 157 -3.82 21.05 6.10
C GLY A 157 -2.68 21.02 7.13
N LEU A 158 -2.07 19.85 7.35
CA LEU A 158 -0.93 19.72 8.26
C LEU A 158 0.28 20.53 7.78
N MET A 159 0.59 20.51 6.48
CA MET A 159 1.63 21.37 5.90
C MET A 159 1.34 22.85 6.12
N LEU A 160 0.08 23.28 5.96
CA LEU A 160 -0.33 24.67 6.19
C LEU A 160 -0.10 25.07 7.65
N VAL A 161 -0.46 24.20 8.61
CA VAL A 161 -0.22 24.44 10.04
C VAL A 161 1.27 24.57 10.34
N VAL A 162 2.11 23.68 9.79
CA VAL A 162 3.57 23.74 9.95
C VAL A 162 4.14 25.04 9.36
N LEU A 163 3.67 25.44 8.18
CA LEU A 163 4.07 26.69 7.53
C LEU A 163 3.71 27.91 8.40
N LEU A 164 2.45 28.00 8.84
CA LEU A 164 1.97 29.11 9.66
C LEU A 164 2.67 29.17 11.02
N GLY A 165 2.87 28.01 11.65
CA GLY A 165 3.62 27.90 12.90
C GLY A 165 5.07 28.36 12.75
N SER A 166 5.74 27.99 11.65
CA SER A 166 7.11 28.43 11.37
C SER A 166 7.20 29.94 11.17
N ILE A 167 6.23 30.54 10.46
CA ILE A 167 6.16 31.99 10.27
C ILE A 167 5.93 32.69 11.62
N ALA A 168 4.98 32.22 12.42
CA ALA A 168 4.69 32.79 13.74
C ALA A 168 5.90 32.73 14.68
N LEU A 169 6.59 31.58 14.72
CA LEU A 169 7.80 31.39 15.52
C LEU A 169 8.93 32.32 15.07
N SER A 170 9.15 32.45 13.76
CA SER A 170 10.15 33.36 13.20
C SER A 170 9.86 34.82 13.57
N ARG A 171 8.60 35.26 13.49
CA ARG A 171 8.21 36.62 13.91
C ARG A 171 8.38 36.84 15.40
N ALA A 172 8.06 35.85 16.23
CA ALA A 172 8.26 35.91 17.68
C ALA A 172 9.74 36.03 18.06
N GLN A 173 10.62 35.28 17.37
CA GLN A 173 12.07 35.38 17.54
C GLN A 173 12.59 36.77 17.18
N VAL A 174 12.15 37.35 16.05
CA VAL A 174 12.52 38.71 15.63
C VAL A 174 12.03 39.76 16.65
N ALA A 175 10.79 39.66 17.13
CA ALA A 175 10.23 40.55 18.13
C ALA A 175 11.01 40.50 19.46
N THR A 176 11.44 39.31 19.86
CA THR A 176 12.28 39.10 21.05
C THR A 176 13.66 39.70 20.85
N MET A 177 14.29 39.49 19.69
CA MET A 177 15.60 40.04 19.38
C MET A 177 15.61 41.58 19.29
N ARG A 178 14.49 42.18 18.86
CA ARG A 178 14.28 43.65 18.91
C ARG A 178 14.38 44.22 20.32
N ARG A 179 13.91 43.50 21.35
CA ARG A 179 14.06 43.94 22.75
C ARG A 179 15.51 43.92 23.21
N TYR A 180 16.32 42.99 22.71
CA TYR A 180 17.74 42.90 23.07
C TYR A 180 18.63 43.83 22.24
N LEU A 181 18.20 44.26 21.04
CA LEU A 181 18.94 45.16 20.15
C LEU A 181 19.27 46.51 20.81
N GLY A 182 18.36 47.09 21.61
CA GLY A 182 18.64 48.33 22.35
C GLY A 182 19.77 48.17 23.37
N SER A 183 19.90 46.99 23.99
CA SER A 183 20.99 46.65 24.91
C SER A 183 22.29 46.28 24.18
N LEU A 184 22.19 45.66 23.00
CA LEU A 184 23.34 45.22 22.19
C LEU A 184 24.05 46.38 21.49
N ILE A 185 23.29 47.38 21.02
CA ILE A 185 23.83 48.61 20.43
C ILE A 185 24.59 49.42 21.48
N ALA A 186 24.10 49.47 22.72
CA ALA A 186 24.78 50.12 23.83
C ALA A 186 26.15 49.48 24.19
N VAL A 187 26.39 48.24 23.75
CA VAL A 187 27.64 47.47 23.98
C VAL A 187 28.54 47.45 22.73
N GLY A 188 28.14 48.08 21.62
CA GLY A 188 28.96 48.23 20.41
C GLY A 188 28.97 47.02 19.46
N LEU A 189 28.03 46.09 19.62
CA LEU A 189 27.92 44.92 18.73
C LEU A 189 27.21 45.28 17.42
N SER A 190 27.79 44.88 16.29
CA SER A 190 27.28 45.22 14.97
C SER A 190 26.05 44.38 14.57
N PRO A 191 25.08 44.95 13.81
CA PRO A 191 23.87 44.25 13.36
C PRO A 191 24.15 42.98 12.53
N GLY A 192 25.34 42.88 11.93
CA GLY A 192 25.80 41.71 11.19
C GLY A 192 25.99 40.46 12.05
N TRP A 193 26.42 40.63 13.32
CA TRP A 193 26.62 39.52 14.25
C TRP A 193 25.30 38.87 14.65
N ALA A 194 24.28 39.68 14.97
CA ALA A 194 22.94 39.19 15.29
C ALA A 194 22.32 38.40 14.12
N ARG A 195 22.58 38.83 12.87
CA ARG A 195 22.12 38.12 11.68
C ARG A 195 22.80 36.76 11.50
N GLN A 196 24.10 36.68 11.75
CA GLN A 196 24.84 35.41 11.69
C GLN A 196 24.36 34.42 12.75
N VAL A 197 24.08 34.89 13.97
CA VAL A 197 23.57 34.03 15.06
C VAL A 197 22.20 33.45 14.70
N VAL A 198 21.27 34.26 14.18
CA VAL A 198 19.94 33.77 13.77
C VAL A 198 20.04 32.75 12.62
N MET A 199 20.90 33.00 11.63
CA MET A 199 21.13 32.05 10.54
C MET A 199 21.72 30.72 11.05
N ALA A 200 22.72 30.77 11.94
CA ALA A 200 23.33 29.58 12.52
C ALA A 200 22.34 28.78 13.37
N GLN A 201 21.50 29.46 14.16
CA GLN A 201 20.47 28.81 14.99
C GLN A 201 19.40 28.12 14.13
N ASN A 202 18.91 28.77 13.07
CA ASN A 202 17.94 28.16 12.16
C ASN A 202 18.55 27.00 11.36
N ALA A 203 19.81 27.12 10.92
CA ALA A 203 20.52 26.03 10.25
C ALA A 203 20.69 24.81 11.17
N PHE A 204 21.04 25.05 12.44
CA PHE A 204 21.16 24.00 13.44
C PHE A 204 19.83 23.29 13.71
N LEU A 205 18.75 24.07 13.92
CA LEU A 205 17.41 23.52 14.13
C LEU A 205 16.92 22.71 12.93
N LEU A 206 17.17 23.19 11.71
CA LEU A 206 16.86 22.46 10.48
C LEU A 206 17.61 21.13 10.43
N ALA A 207 18.92 21.14 10.70
CA ALA A 207 19.75 19.93 10.68
C ALA A 207 19.26 18.89 11.70
N VAL A 208 19.01 19.31 12.95
CA VAL A 208 18.50 18.41 14.01
C VAL A 208 17.14 17.84 13.65
N SER A 209 16.24 18.66 13.11
CA SER A 209 14.89 18.23 12.71
C SER A 209 14.94 17.21 11.57
N THR A 210 15.81 17.43 10.57
CA THR A 210 16.02 16.49 9.46
C THR A 210 16.58 15.16 9.95
N ILE A 211 17.56 15.17 10.86
CA ILE A 211 18.11 13.95 11.45
C ILE A 211 17.03 13.18 12.21
N LEU A 212 16.24 13.87 13.04
CA LEU A 212 15.16 13.24 13.81
C LEU A 212 14.09 12.61 12.90
N ALA A 213 13.72 13.31 11.82
CA ALA A 213 12.78 12.79 10.83
C ALA A 213 13.32 11.53 10.14
N LEU A 214 14.62 11.50 9.81
CA LEU A 214 15.27 10.33 9.21
C LEU A 214 15.28 9.14 10.17
N VAL A 215 15.62 9.40 11.44
CA VAL A 215 15.68 8.39 12.52
C VAL A 215 14.29 7.80 12.81
N MET A 216 13.21 8.56 12.60
CA MET A 216 11.85 8.03 12.74
C MET A 216 11.38 7.28 11.48
N ALA A 217 11.65 7.82 10.29
CA ALA A 217 11.12 7.27 9.05
C ALA A 217 11.79 5.94 8.64
N ILE A 218 13.13 5.85 8.72
CA ILE A 218 13.87 4.68 8.24
C ILE A 218 13.49 3.41 9.01
N PRO A 219 13.50 3.39 10.36
CA PRO A 219 13.16 2.18 11.10
C PRO A 219 11.74 1.71 10.86
N THR A 220 10.75 2.63 10.74
CA THR A 220 9.38 2.24 10.43
C THR A 220 9.28 1.51 9.10
N VAL A 221 9.96 2.00 8.06
CA VAL A 221 10.00 1.33 6.76
C VAL A 221 10.70 -0.02 6.84
N VAL A 222 11.84 -0.10 7.52
CA VAL A 222 12.61 -1.35 7.68
C VAL A 222 11.80 -2.40 8.46
N ILE A 223 11.18 -2.01 9.57
CA ILE A 223 10.35 -2.89 10.40
C ILE A 223 9.15 -3.42 9.59
N THR A 224 8.51 -2.55 8.80
CA THR A 224 7.37 -2.95 7.95
C THR A 224 7.80 -3.94 6.88
N ALA A 225 8.94 -3.68 6.20
CA ALA A 225 9.49 -4.58 5.19
C ALA A 225 9.88 -5.95 5.76
N TRP A 226 10.36 -6.01 7.01
CA TRP A 226 10.70 -7.27 7.69
C TRP A 226 9.48 -8.06 8.14
N ARG A 227 8.39 -7.40 8.51
CA ARG A 227 7.18 -8.04 9.04
C ARG A 227 6.23 -8.57 7.96
N MET A 228 6.31 -8.06 6.73
CA MET A 228 5.38 -8.39 5.65
C MET A 228 6.13 -8.98 4.43
N PRO A 229 6.25 -10.32 4.33
CA PRO A 229 6.80 -10.96 3.14
C PRO A 229 5.88 -10.66 1.94
N GLY A 230 6.40 -9.93 0.94
CA GLY A 230 5.64 -9.43 -0.22
C GLY A 230 5.40 -7.92 -0.24
N PHE A 231 5.89 -7.18 0.76
CA PHE A 231 5.81 -5.71 0.76
C PHE A 231 6.62 -5.09 -0.38
N VAL A 232 5.93 -4.63 -1.42
CA VAL A 232 6.51 -3.82 -2.49
C VAL A 232 6.48 -2.36 -2.06
N LEU A 233 7.67 -1.79 -1.83
CA LEU A 233 7.83 -0.40 -1.41
C LEU A 233 7.49 0.56 -2.57
N SER A 234 6.20 0.79 -2.77
CA SER A 234 5.64 1.75 -3.72
C SER A 234 5.49 3.11 -3.04
N LEU A 235 6.61 3.81 -2.85
CA LEU A 235 6.58 5.19 -2.35
C LEU A 235 6.31 6.16 -3.51
N PRO A 236 5.34 7.09 -3.39
CA PRO A 236 5.16 8.16 -4.36
C PRO A 236 6.28 9.19 -4.21
N TRP A 237 7.46 8.88 -4.75
CA TRP A 237 8.65 9.73 -4.73
C TRP A 237 8.39 11.20 -5.12
N PRO A 238 7.54 11.50 -6.12
CA PRO A 238 7.23 12.89 -6.45
C PRO A 238 6.52 13.65 -5.32
N ALA A 239 5.59 12.99 -4.62
CA ALA A 239 4.85 13.60 -3.51
C ALA A 239 5.76 13.84 -2.29
N ILE A 240 6.63 12.87 -1.99
CA ILE A 240 7.63 12.99 -0.92
C ILE A 240 8.63 14.10 -1.27
N GLY A 241 9.11 14.13 -2.51
CA GLY A 241 9.99 15.19 -3.01
C GLY A 241 9.36 16.57 -2.90
N MET A 242 8.08 16.72 -3.27
CA MET A 242 7.32 17.96 -3.12
C MET A 242 7.16 18.38 -1.65
N ALA A 243 6.83 17.44 -0.77
CA ALA A 243 6.69 17.70 0.66
C ALA A 243 8.01 18.20 1.27
N ILE A 244 9.12 17.52 0.95
CA ILE A 244 10.47 17.92 1.36
C ILE A 244 10.77 19.31 0.83
N ALA A 245 10.61 19.54 -0.47
CA ALA A 245 10.88 20.83 -1.10
C ALA A 245 10.06 21.97 -0.47
N ALA A 246 8.77 21.75 -0.20
CA ALA A 246 7.91 22.74 0.43
C ALA A 246 8.38 23.11 1.84
N CYS A 247 8.78 22.12 2.66
CA CYS A 247 9.34 22.36 3.99
C CYS A 247 10.64 23.16 3.95
N TYR A 248 11.58 22.81 3.06
CA TYR A 248 12.83 23.57 2.92
C TYR A 248 12.58 24.99 2.39
N LEU A 249 11.67 25.15 1.43
CA LEU A 249 11.30 26.46 0.88
C LEU A 249 10.66 27.34 1.96
N ALA A 250 9.80 26.78 2.81
CA ALA A 250 9.17 27.46 3.93
C ALA A 250 10.21 28.04 4.91
N VAL A 251 11.18 27.21 5.32
CA VAL A 251 12.24 27.65 6.25
C VAL A 251 13.14 28.71 5.61
N LEU A 252 13.45 28.56 4.32
CA LEU A 252 14.25 29.53 3.58
C LEU A 252 13.52 30.87 3.47
N LEU A 253 12.24 30.87 3.11
CA LEU A 253 11.39 32.07 3.06
C LEU A 253 11.29 32.74 4.43
N ALA A 254 11.03 31.99 5.50
CA ALA A 254 11.00 32.51 6.86
C ALA A 254 12.33 33.17 7.25
N THR A 255 13.46 32.54 6.91
CA THR A 255 14.80 33.07 7.18
C THR A 255 15.09 34.35 6.39
N VAL A 256 14.68 34.42 5.12
CA VAL A 256 14.81 35.62 4.28
C VAL A 256 13.94 36.76 4.80
N LEU A 257 12.69 36.49 5.17
CA LEU A 257 11.78 37.48 5.73
C LEU A 257 12.31 38.05 7.06
N ALA A 258 12.76 37.19 7.97
CA ALA A 258 13.41 37.62 9.22
C ALA A 258 14.63 38.52 8.95
N CYS A 259 15.46 38.17 7.96
CA CYS A 259 16.60 38.99 7.56
C CYS A 259 16.20 40.34 6.94
N ARG A 260 15.11 40.41 6.18
CA ARG A 260 14.63 41.64 5.54
C ARG A 260 14.05 42.61 6.57
N GLU A 261 13.29 42.12 7.54
CA GLU A 261 12.74 42.95 8.62
C GLU A 261 13.84 43.56 9.49
N LEU A 262 14.95 42.84 9.71
CA LEU A 262 16.12 43.37 10.40
C LEU A 262 16.80 44.51 9.61
N ARG A 263 16.97 44.35 8.29
CA ARG A 263 17.53 45.40 7.41
C ARG A 263 16.66 46.65 7.29
N ALA A 264 15.34 46.51 7.29
CA ALA A 264 14.43 47.65 7.23
C ALA A 264 14.55 48.54 8.47
N SER A 265 14.82 47.92 9.63
CA SER A 265 15.00 48.61 10.90
C SER A 265 16.30 49.42 10.96
N ASP A 266 17.38 48.95 10.34
CA ASP A 266 18.67 49.69 10.25
C ASP A 266 18.51 51.01 9.46
N ARG A 267 17.60 51.06 8.49
CA ARG A 267 17.37 52.28 7.68
C ARG A 267 16.48 53.32 8.36
N SER A 268 15.68 52.93 9.35
CA SER A 268 14.81 53.85 10.10
C SER A 268 15.45 54.43 11.36
N ALA A 269 16.64 53.93 11.73
CA ALA A 269 17.38 54.35 12.92
C ALA A 269 18.55 55.32 12.61
N LEU A 270 18.77 55.63 11.33
CA LEU A 270 19.65 56.70 10.82
C LEU A 270 18.80 57.92 10.45
#